data_AF-A0A925FFD7-F1
#
_entry.id   AF-A0A925FFD7-F1
#
_cell.length_a   1.000
_cell.length_b   1.000
_cell.length_c   1.000
_cell.angle_alpha   90.00
_cell.angle_beta   90.00
_cell.angle_gamma   90.00
#
_symmetry.space_group_name_H-M   'P 1'
#
loop_
_entity.id
_entity.type
_entity.pdbx_description
1 polymer ?
#
loop_
_entity_poly.entity_id
_entity_poly.type
_entity_poly.pdbx_seq_one_letter_code
_entity_poly.pdbx_strand_id
1 'polypeptide(L)'
;MTVRSRLRVIGALVFALLLAGEQAMAQGDPSAQSAPRIFGQLALGTALTPVGFFGAGWATKHAVRRMGWTDENASRAAFVAAYSGTALAAASGPVVFGRDGKSAAALGGSVVGIGAAALSVRLGNWLWDDDRRHCGFGCWTLGAVTVALPSIGATVAYAASRR
;
A
#
# COMPACT_ATOMS: atom_id res chain seq x y z
N MET A 1 -4.74 -11.45 -27.17
CA MET A 1 -5.67 -10.57 -26.39
C MET A 1 -5.28 -9.13 -26.63
N THR A 2 -6.20 -8.29 -27.10
CA THR A 2 -5.94 -6.86 -27.33
C THR A 2 -5.94 -6.08 -26.01
N VAL A 3 -5.25 -4.94 -25.95
CA VAL A 3 -5.19 -4.07 -24.74
C VAL A 3 -6.59 -3.73 -24.21
N ARG A 4 -7.57 -3.56 -25.11
CA ARG A 4 -8.98 -3.35 -24.78
C ARG A 4 -9.62 -4.52 -24.00
N SER A 5 -9.30 -5.78 -24.31
CA SER A 5 -9.87 -6.92 -23.60
C SER A 5 -9.30 -7.02 -22.18
N ARG A 6 -8.02 -6.71 -22.00
CA ARG A 6 -7.33 -6.71 -20.70
C ARG A 6 -7.89 -5.62 -19.78
N LEU A 7 -8.11 -4.41 -20.31
CA LEU A 7 -8.70 -3.30 -19.55
C LEU A 7 -10.13 -3.60 -19.05
N ARG A 8 -10.94 -4.31 -19.83
CA ARG A 8 -12.30 -4.70 -19.40
C ARG A 8 -12.29 -5.67 -18.23
N VAL A 9 -11.38 -6.65 -18.24
CA VAL A 9 -11.25 -7.63 -17.14
C VAL A 9 -10.77 -6.93 -15.87
N ILE A 10 -9.78 -6.05 -15.97
CA ILE A 10 -9.28 -5.28 -14.83
C ILE A 10 -10.35 -4.34 -14.30
N GLY A 11 -11.07 -3.63 -15.18
CA GLY A 11 -12.16 -2.75 -14.79
C GLY A 11 -13.28 -3.50 -14.05
N ALA A 12 -13.67 -4.68 -14.55
CA ALA A 12 -14.67 -5.52 -13.88
C ALA A 12 -14.18 -6.02 -12.51
N LEU A 13 -12.91 -6.40 -12.39
CA LEU A 13 -12.32 -6.87 -11.13
C LEU A 13 -12.21 -5.75 -10.09
N VAL A 14 -11.74 -4.57 -10.52
CA VAL A 14 -11.69 -3.37 -9.66
C VAL A 14 -13.10 -2.97 -9.22
N PHE A 15 -14.06 -2.96 -10.14
CA PHE A 15 -15.44 -2.64 -9.83
C PHE A 15 -16.07 -3.66 -8.86
N ALA A 16 -15.81 -4.96 -9.04
CA ALA A 16 -16.24 -6.00 -8.11
C ALA A 16 -15.62 -5.83 -6.72
N LEU A 17 -14.33 -5.49 -6.64
CA LEU A 17 -13.64 -5.22 -5.36
C LEU A 17 -14.19 -3.96 -4.67
N LEU A 18 -14.51 -2.91 -5.43
CA LEU A 18 -15.13 -1.70 -4.91
C LEU A 18 -16.53 -1.98 -4.35
N LEU A 19 -17.36 -2.73 -5.10
CA LEU A 19 -18.70 -3.12 -4.67
C LEU A 19 -18.68 -4.01 -3.41
N ALA A 20 -17.73 -4.94 -3.31
CA ALA A 20 -17.56 -5.76 -2.11
C ALA A 20 -17.19 -4.91 -0.88
N GLY A 21 -16.45 -3.82 -1.07
CA GLY A 21 -16.13 -2.86 -0.02
C GLY A 21 -17.34 -2.05 0.45
N GLU A 22 -18.22 -1.62 -0.46
CA GLU A 22 -19.41 -0.82 -0.11
C GLU A 22 -20.43 -1.62 0.70
N GLN A 23 -20.65 -2.89 0.35
CA GLN A 23 -21.59 -3.75 1.11
C GLN A 23 -21.15 -3.93 2.57
N ALA A 24 -19.84 -3.94 2.83
CA ALA A 24 -19.33 -3.96 4.18
C ALA A 24 -19.62 -2.65 4.94
N MET A 25 -19.73 -1.49 4.28
CA MET A 25 -19.97 -0.19 4.95
C MET A 25 -21.44 0.12 5.22
N ALA A 26 -22.39 -0.51 4.51
CA ALA A 26 -23.81 -0.21 4.61
C ALA A 26 -24.52 -0.79 5.87
N GLN A 27 -23.89 -1.74 6.57
CA GLN A 27 -24.39 -2.24 7.85
C GLN A 27 -23.98 -1.27 8.96
N GLY A 28 -24.81 -0.25 9.16
CA GLY A 28 -24.58 0.90 10.05
C GLY A 28 -24.34 0.50 11.50
N ASP A 29 -23.08 0.57 11.90
CA ASP A 29 -22.63 0.57 13.29
C ASP A 29 -22.44 2.03 13.74
N PRO A 30 -23.01 2.49 14.86
CA PRO A 30 -22.84 3.86 15.38
C PRO A 30 -21.37 4.23 15.71
N SER A 31 -20.45 3.25 15.70
CA SER A 31 -19.01 3.48 15.70
C SER A 31 -18.43 3.88 14.32
N ALA A 32 -19.28 4.07 13.31
CA ALA A 32 -18.91 4.46 11.95
C ALA A 32 -17.97 5.66 11.98
N GLN A 33 -16.71 5.41 11.64
CA GLN A 33 -15.70 6.46 11.56
C GLN A 33 -16.17 7.53 10.59
N SER A 34 -16.15 8.79 11.03
CA SER A 34 -16.44 9.91 10.16
C SER A 34 -15.51 9.88 8.94
N ALA A 35 -16.05 10.16 7.75
CA ALA A 35 -15.27 10.19 6.50
C ALA A 35 -13.96 11.02 6.60
N PRO A 36 -13.93 12.18 7.31
CA PRO A 36 -12.68 12.91 7.54
C PRO A 36 -11.60 12.12 8.29
N ARG A 37 -11.98 11.25 9.23
CA ARG A 37 -11.04 10.41 9.97
C ARG A 37 -10.43 9.33 9.09
N ILE A 38 -11.24 8.68 8.26
CA ILE A 38 -10.77 7.67 7.29
C ILE A 38 -9.83 8.34 6.29
N PHE A 39 -10.22 9.50 5.75
CA PHE A 39 -9.37 10.26 4.84
C PHE A 39 -8.06 10.71 5.50
N GLY A 40 -8.11 11.17 6.76
CA GLY A 40 -6.92 11.53 7.53
C GLY A 40 -5.97 10.34 7.75
N GLN A 41 -6.52 9.16 8.09
CA GLN A 41 -5.73 7.94 8.24
C GLN A 41 -5.05 7.53 6.93
N LEU A 42 -5.80 7.59 5.82
CA LEU A 42 -5.29 7.25 4.50
C LEU A 42 -4.23 8.24 4.02
N ALA A 43 -4.51 9.54 4.11
CA ALA A 43 -3.63 10.61 3.68
C ALA A 43 -2.32 10.60 4.47
N LEU A 44 -2.40 10.46 5.80
CA LEU A 44 -1.22 10.38 6.64
C LEU A 44 -0.39 9.13 6.32
N GLY A 45 -1.03 7.96 6.23
CA GLY A 45 -0.34 6.72 5.87
C GLY A 45 0.36 6.81 4.51
N THR A 46 -0.33 7.37 3.50
CA THR A 46 0.20 7.53 2.14
C THR A 46 1.30 8.56 2.06
N ALA A 47 1.24 9.63 2.86
CA ALA A 47 2.31 10.62 2.92
C ALA A 47 3.57 10.07 3.62
N LEU A 48 3.39 9.18 4.61
CA LEU A 48 4.48 8.58 5.35
C LEU A 48 5.11 7.38 4.64
N THR A 49 4.42 6.71 3.71
CA THR A 49 4.97 5.52 3.03
C THR A 49 6.29 5.78 2.30
N PRO A 50 6.47 6.86 1.50
CA PRO A 50 7.78 7.16 0.89
C PRO A 50 8.86 7.42 1.94
N VAL A 51 8.52 8.12 3.04
CA VAL A 51 9.46 8.41 4.13
C VAL A 51 9.90 7.12 4.82
N GLY A 52 8.96 6.21 5.09
CA GLY A 52 9.24 4.89 5.64
C GLY A 52 10.10 4.04 4.71
N PHE A 53 9.81 4.04 3.40
CA PHE A 53 10.57 3.30 2.40
C PHE A 53 12.03 3.78 2.33
N PHE A 54 12.23 5.07 2.03
CA PHE A 54 13.57 5.62 1.85
C PHE A 54 14.34 5.69 3.18
N GLY A 55 13.68 6.09 4.26
CA GLY A 55 14.28 6.22 5.57
C GLY A 55 14.79 4.89 6.12
N ALA A 56 13.95 3.84 6.11
CA ALA A 56 14.35 2.52 6.60
C ALA A 56 15.43 1.90 5.71
N GLY A 57 15.28 1.99 4.38
CA GLY A 57 16.28 1.46 3.45
C GLY A 57 17.64 2.12 3.60
N TRP A 58 17.68 3.46 3.67
CA TRP A 58 18.92 4.22 3.85
C TRP A 58 19.58 3.90 5.20
N ALA A 59 18.82 3.93 6.29
CA ALA A 59 19.33 3.67 7.62
C ALA A 59 19.91 2.25 7.75
N THR A 60 19.18 1.24 7.24
CA THR A 60 19.66 -0.15 7.25
C THR A 60 20.90 -0.31 6.38
N LYS A 61 20.92 0.23 5.16
CA LYS A 61 22.11 0.17 4.28
C LYS A 61 23.33 0.74 4.98
N HIS A 62 23.17 1.89 5.63
CA HIS A 62 24.26 2.55 6.35
C HIS A 62 24.74 1.75 7.56
N ALA A 63 23.82 1.18 8.33
CA ALA A 63 24.13 0.35 9.50
C ALA A 63 24.89 -0.93 9.11
N VAL A 64 24.42 -1.68 8.10
CA VAL A 64 25.06 -2.94 7.71
C VAL A 64 26.40 -2.75 7.01
N ARG A 65 26.58 -1.65 6.26
CA ARG A 65 27.90 -1.28 5.71
C ARG A 65 28.92 -1.04 6.82
N ARG A 66 28.52 -0.40 7.92
CA ARG A 66 29.40 -0.24 9.10
C ARG A 66 29.76 -1.56 9.78
N MET A 67 28.96 -2.61 9.59
CA MET A 67 29.26 -3.96 10.06
C MET A 67 30.12 -4.77 9.07
N GLY A 68 30.65 -4.14 8.01
CA GLY A 68 31.52 -4.79 7.04
C GLY A 68 30.78 -5.64 6.00
N TRP A 69 29.46 -5.49 5.85
CA TRP A 69 28.72 -6.20 4.81
C TRP A 69 29.11 -5.71 3.41
N THR A 70 29.12 -6.62 2.44
CA THR A 70 29.31 -6.27 1.03
C THR A 70 28.18 -5.38 0.52
N ASP A 71 28.45 -4.55 -0.49
CA ASP A 71 27.46 -3.62 -1.04
C ASP A 71 26.21 -4.32 -1.60
N GLU A 72 26.36 -5.54 -2.12
CA GLU A 72 25.26 -6.37 -2.59
C GLU A 72 24.36 -6.82 -1.42
N ASN A 73 24.95 -7.39 -0.36
CA ASN A 73 24.21 -7.82 0.83
C ASN A 73 23.57 -6.63 1.55
N ALA A 74 24.28 -5.51 1.62
CA ALA A 74 23.77 -4.27 2.19
C ALA A 74 22.54 -3.76 1.43
N SER A 75 22.56 -3.84 0.10
CA SER A 75 21.44 -3.41 -0.74
C SER A 75 20.24 -4.35 -0.64
N ARG A 76 20.46 -5.68 -0.53
CA ARG A 76 19.39 -6.65 -0.27
C ARG A 76 18.71 -6.40 1.08
N ALA A 77 19.49 -6.20 2.14
CA ALA A 77 18.98 -5.90 3.47
C ALA A 77 18.22 -4.56 3.49
N ALA A 78 18.77 -3.53 2.84
CA ALA A 78 18.12 -2.23 2.70
C ALA A 78 16.77 -2.33 1.97
N PHE A 79 16.66 -3.18 0.94
CA PHE A 79 15.42 -3.38 0.21
C PHE A 79 14.33 -4.01 1.10
N VAL A 80 14.69 -5.07 1.84
CA VAL A 80 13.76 -5.68 2.82
C VAL A 80 13.33 -4.66 3.86
N ALA A 81 14.28 -3.90 4.41
CA ALA A 81 14.00 -2.85 5.39
C ALA A 81 13.10 -1.75 4.84
N ALA A 82 13.27 -1.36 3.57
CA ALA A 82 12.42 -0.36 2.92
C ALA A 82 10.95 -0.81 2.83
N TYR A 83 10.68 -2.06 2.44
CA TYR A 83 9.31 -2.59 2.46
C TYR A 83 8.73 -2.70 3.87
N SER A 84 9.53 -3.17 4.83
CA SER A 84 9.11 -3.22 6.23
C SER A 84 8.81 -1.82 6.79
N GLY A 85 9.65 -0.83 6.48
CA GLY A 85 9.43 0.56 6.85
C GLY A 85 8.18 1.16 6.21
N THR A 86 7.87 0.77 4.98
CA THR A 86 6.63 1.16 4.28
C THR A 86 5.41 0.58 4.96
N ALA A 87 5.45 -0.70 5.35
CA ALA A 87 4.36 -1.36 6.08
C ALA A 87 4.08 -0.63 7.40
N LEU A 88 5.13 -0.36 8.17
CA LEU A 88 5.04 0.37 9.44
C LEU A 88 4.50 1.79 9.25
N ALA A 89 4.99 2.52 8.26
CA ALA A 89 4.52 3.87 7.94
C ALA A 89 3.04 3.87 7.53
N ALA A 90 2.61 2.92 6.69
CA ALA A 90 1.22 2.78 6.29
C ALA A 90 0.29 2.45 7.47
N ALA A 91 0.75 1.60 8.40
CA ALA A 91 0.00 1.23 9.59
C ALA A 91 -0.07 2.35 10.65
N SER A 92 0.84 3.33 10.59
CA SER A 92 0.90 4.42 11.58
C SER A 92 -0.36 5.28 11.60
N GLY A 93 -1.02 5.50 10.45
CA GLY A 93 -2.26 6.27 10.37
C GLY A 93 -3.36 5.69 11.27
N PRO A 94 -3.81 4.45 11.02
CA PRO A 94 -4.77 3.78 11.89
C PRO A 94 -4.37 3.77 13.36
N VAL A 95 -3.09 3.54 13.68
CA VAL A 95 -2.60 3.48 15.07
C VAL A 95 -2.71 4.84 15.78
N VAL A 96 -2.24 5.92 15.16
CA VAL A 96 -2.24 7.28 15.73
C VAL A 96 -3.67 7.74 15.99
N PHE A 97 -4.57 7.50 15.04
CA PHE A 97 -5.96 7.91 15.17
C PHE A 97 -6.82 6.93 15.97
N GLY A 98 -6.38 5.68 16.15
CA GLY A 98 -7.18 4.56 16.64
C GLY A 98 -7.21 4.36 18.16
N ARG A 99 -6.04 4.43 18.81
CA ARG A 99 -5.83 4.31 20.27
C ARG A 99 -6.43 3.08 20.97
N ASP A 100 -6.75 2.03 20.25
CA ASP A 100 -7.44 0.83 20.76
C ASP A 100 -6.56 -0.44 20.75
N GLY A 101 -5.26 -0.31 20.50
CA GLY A 101 -4.29 -1.42 20.55
C GLY A 101 -4.34 -2.39 19.37
N LYS A 102 -5.17 -2.14 18.33
CA LYS A 102 -5.31 -3.04 17.17
C LYS A 102 -4.24 -2.83 16.08
N SER A 103 -3.02 -2.51 16.50
CA SER A 103 -1.88 -2.22 15.61
C SER A 103 -1.46 -3.44 14.78
N ALA A 104 -1.59 -4.65 15.31
CA ALA A 104 -1.28 -5.88 14.59
C ALA A 104 -2.17 -6.09 13.36
N ALA A 105 -3.47 -5.76 13.45
CA ALA A 105 -4.39 -5.84 12.32
C ALA A 105 -4.06 -4.81 11.23
N ALA A 106 -3.75 -3.56 11.63
CA ALA A 106 -3.32 -2.53 10.70
C ALA A 106 -2.01 -2.92 9.98
N LEU A 107 -1.06 -3.51 10.72
CA LEU A 107 0.20 -3.98 10.17
C LEU A 107 -0.01 -5.15 9.21
N GLY A 108 -0.81 -6.15 9.58
CA GLY A 108 -1.18 -7.26 8.70
C GLY A 108 -1.84 -6.77 7.41
N GLY A 109 -2.79 -5.84 7.52
CA GLY A 109 -3.42 -5.20 6.37
C GLY A 109 -2.44 -4.44 5.46
N SER A 110 -1.46 -3.75 6.04
CA SER A 110 -0.42 -3.05 5.27
C SER A 110 0.45 -4.01 4.45
N VAL A 111 0.78 -5.19 4.99
CA VAL A 111 1.55 -6.23 4.30
C VAL A 111 0.76 -6.77 3.11
N VAL A 112 -0.55 -7.04 3.30
CA VAL A 112 -1.44 -7.44 2.20
C VAL A 112 -1.50 -6.34 1.13
N GLY A 113 -1.59 -5.07 1.54
CA GLY A 113 -1.57 -3.93 0.62
C GLY A 113 -0.26 -3.79 -0.15
N ILE A 114 0.89 -4.09 0.46
CA ILE A 114 2.20 -4.17 -0.24
C ILE A 114 2.19 -5.29 -1.28
N GLY A 115 1.62 -6.46 -0.95
CA GLY A 115 1.44 -7.55 -1.91
C GLY A 115 0.59 -7.13 -3.12
N ALA A 116 -0.51 -6.42 -2.86
CA ALA A 116 -1.35 -5.85 -3.92
C ALA A 116 -0.59 -4.81 -4.76
N ALA A 117 0.24 -3.98 -4.14
CA ALA A 117 1.10 -3.01 -4.83
C ALA A 117 2.17 -3.70 -5.71
N ALA A 118 2.74 -4.82 -5.26
CA ALA A 118 3.65 -5.61 -6.08
C ALA A 118 2.94 -6.21 -7.31
N LEU A 119 1.70 -6.68 -7.14
CA LEU A 119 0.87 -7.17 -8.23
C LEU A 119 0.48 -6.05 -9.21
N SER A 120 0.13 -4.85 -8.73
CA SER A 120 -0.21 -3.70 -9.59
C SER A 120 0.97 -3.27 -10.45
N VAL A 121 2.18 -3.23 -9.88
CA VAL A 121 3.41 -2.93 -10.63
C VAL A 121 3.68 -4.02 -11.67
N ARG A 122 3.57 -5.30 -11.30
CA ARG A 122 3.79 -6.41 -12.23
C ARG A 122 2.77 -6.40 -13.38
N LEU A 123 1.52 -6.10 -13.07
CA LEU A 123 0.46 -5.94 -14.05
C LEU A 123 0.73 -4.74 -14.97
N GLY A 124 1.18 -3.62 -14.42
CA GLY A 124 1.55 -2.45 -15.19
C GLY A 124 2.69 -2.74 -16.16
N ASN A 125 3.76 -3.37 -15.68
CA ASN A 125 4.86 -3.79 -16.54
C ASN A 125 4.39 -4.71 -17.67
N TRP A 126 3.47 -5.64 -17.39
CA TRP A 126 2.91 -6.53 -18.41
C TRP A 126 1.96 -5.83 -19.41
N LEU A 127 1.26 -4.78 -18.97
CA LEU A 127 0.35 -4.01 -19.83
C LEU A 127 1.08 -3.03 -20.75
N TRP A 128 2.19 -2.45 -20.27
CA TRP A 128 2.92 -1.36 -20.94
C TRP A 128 4.37 -1.72 -21.30
N ASP A 129 4.73 -3.01 -21.39
CA ASP A 129 6.11 -3.43 -21.67
C ASP A 129 6.63 -2.89 -23.00
N ASP A 130 5.76 -2.88 -24.02
CA ASP A 130 6.10 -2.45 -25.38
C ASP A 130 6.14 -0.92 -25.55
N ASP A 131 5.55 -0.15 -24.63
CA ASP A 131 5.37 1.30 -24.82
C ASP A 131 5.45 2.13 -23.54
N ARG A 132 6.57 2.02 -22.84
CA ARG A 132 6.84 2.79 -21.60
C ARG A 132 6.85 4.31 -21.81
N ARG A 133 7.09 4.78 -23.04
CA ARG A 133 7.17 6.22 -23.36
C ARG A 133 5.79 6.87 -23.51
N HIS A 134 4.74 6.12 -23.84
CA HIS A 134 3.38 6.64 -24.01
C HIS A 134 2.42 6.35 -22.84
N CYS A 135 2.92 5.76 -21.75
CA CYS A 135 2.06 5.37 -20.62
C CYS A 135 1.34 6.56 -19.94
N GLY A 136 1.88 7.78 -20.06
CA GLY A 136 1.21 9.04 -19.72
C GLY A 136 0.51 9.04 -18.36
N PHE A 137 -0.75 9.47 -18.33
CA PHE A 137 -1.59 9.52 -17.13
C PHE A 137 -1.84 8.14 -16.50
N GLY A 138 -1.80 7.06 -17.29
CA GLY A 138 -2.01 5.69 -16.80
C GLY A 138 -0.92 5.23 -15.84
N CYS A 139 0.35 5.53 -16.13
CA CYS A 139 1.45 5.19 -15.22
C CYS A 139 1.40 6.02 -13.94
N TRP A 140 1.02 7.29 -14.03
CA TRP A 140 0.88 8.15 -12.86
C TRP A 140 -0.22 7.66 -11.92
N THR A 141 -1.39 7.31 -12.46
CA THR A 141 -2.50 6.77 -11.67
C THR A 141 -2.15 5.41 -11.07
N LEU A 142 -1.53 4.51 -11.84
CA LEU A 142 -1.08 3.23 -11.31
C LEU A 142 -0.03 3.42 -10.19
N GLY A 143 0.91 4.35 -10.36
CA GLY A 143 1.89 4.71 -9.34
C GLY A 143 1.23 5.22 -8.07
N ALA A 144 0.30 6.16 -8.19
CA ALA A 144 -0.46 6.70 -7.05
C ALA A 144 -1.25 5.61 -6.31
N VAL A 145 -1.94 4.73 -7.05
CA VAL A 145 -2.66 3.59 -6.48
C VAL A 145 -1.69 2.65 -5.75
N THR A 146 -0.55 2.34 -6.37
CA THR A 146 0.48 1.46 -5.81
C THR A 146 1.00 1.99 -4.47
N VAL A 147 1.21 3.31 -4.35
CA VAL A 147 1.66 3.95 -3.10
C VAL A 147 0.56 3.98 -2.03
N ALA A 148 -0.71 4.12 -2.43
CA ALA A 148 -1.85 4.16 -1.50
C ALA A 148 -2.29 2.78 -1.00
N LEU A 149 -2.08 1.72 -1.78
CA LEU A 149 -2.54 0.35 -1.48
C LEU A 149 -2.16 -0.17 -0.07
N PRO A 150 -0.91 0.02 0.41
CA PRO A 150 -0.55 -0.34 1.78
C PRO A 150 -1.43 0.35 2.84
N SER A 151 -1.71 1.64 2.69
CA SER A 151 -2.54 2.40 3.63
C SER A 151 -4.02 2.02 3.54
N ILE A 152 -4.51 1.71 2.34
CA ILE A 152 -5.86 1.15 2.16
C ILE A 152 -5.98 -0.18 2.91
N GLY A 153 -5.04 -1.10 2.68
CA GLY A 153 -5.02 -2.41 3.34
C GLY A 153 -4.97 -2.29 4.86
N ALA A 154 -4.12 -1.39 5.38
CA ALA A 154 -4.03 -1.12 6.81
C ALA A 154 -5.35 -0.60 7.40
N THR A 155 -6.01 0.33 6.70
CA THR A 155 -7.26 0.94 7.15
C THR A 155 -8.41 -0.05 7.14
N VAL A 156 -8.54 -0.85 6.08
CA VAL A 156 -9.58 -1.89 5.95
C VAL A 156 -9.42 -2.98 7.01
N ALA A 157 -8.21 -3.51 7.19
CA ALA A 157 -7.96 -4.55 8.19
C ALA A 157 -8.19 -4.04 9.62
N TYR A 158 -7.77 -2.80 9.90
CA TYR A 158 -8.02 -2.15 11.18
C TYR A 158 -9.52 -1.96 11.44
N ALA A 159 -10.28 -1.48 10.46
CA ALA A 159 -11.73 -1.33 10.57
C ALA A 159 -12.44 -2.70 10.75
N ALA A 160 -12.03 -3.73 10.01
CA ALA A 160 -12.56 -5.08 10.13
C ALA A 160 -12.30 -5.68 11.52
N SER A 161 -11.12 -5.44 12.12
CA SER A 161 -10.78 -5.93 13.46
C SER A 161 -11.61 -5.31 14.59
N ARG A 162 -12.41 -4.28 14.31
CA ARG A 162 -13.31 -3.63 15.28
C ARG A 162 -14.74 -4.15 15.28
N ARG A 163 -15.10 -4.94 14.27
CA ARG A 163 -16.36 -5.68 14.23
C ARG A 163 -16.19 -6.99 14.96
#